data_AF-A0A3B0YW43-F1
#
_entry.id   AF-A0A3B0YW43-F1
#
_cell.length_a   1.000
_cell.length_b   1.000
_cell.length_c   1.000
_cell.angle_alpha   90.00
_cell.angle_beta   90.00
_cell.angle_gamma   90.00
#
_symmetry.space_group_name_H-M   'P 1'
#
loop_
_entity.id
_entity.type
_entity.pdbx_description
1 polymer ?
#
loop_
_entity_poly.entity_id
_entity_poly.type
_entity_poly.pdbx_seq_one_letter_code
_entity_poly.pdbx_strand_id
1 'polypeptide(L)' 'MASDTPYFGKDLKQRLTLAGLDKDFKEATVNRNEALMVSILCQVTYTQQQARDTTKNLLLDPSYYLNNA' A
#
# COMPACT_ATOMS: atom_id res chain seq x y z
N MET A 1 -15.15 9.80 19.86
CA MET A 1 -13.82 9.17 19.91
C MET A 1 -13.03 9.69 18.73
N ALA A 2 -11.99 10.48 19.00
CA ALA A 2 -11.06 10.94 17.96
C ALA A 2 -10.20 9.73 17.55
N SER A 3 -10.64 8.99 16.54
CA SER A 3 -9.85 7.92 15.95
C SER A 3 -8.96 8.54 14.87
N ASP A 4 -7.97 9.30 15.32
CA ASP A 4 -6.84 9.78 14.52
C ASP A 4 -6.14 8.55 13.95
N THR A 5 -6.60 8.08 12.80
CA THR A 5 -5.92 7.02 12.06
C THR A 5 -4.61 7.65 11.60
N PRO A 6 -3.43 7.13 12.00
CA PRO A 6 -2.16 7.86 11.98
C PRO A 6 -1.67 8.32 10.58
N TYR A 7 -2.43 8.02 9.54
CA TYR A 7 -2.14 8.31 8.14
C TYR A 7 -3.32 8.87 7.34
N PHE A 8 -4.42 9.26 8.00
CA PHE A 8 -5.59 9.83 7.31
C PHE A 8 -5.19 11.13 6.59
N GLY A 9 -5.49 11.22 5.30
CA GLY A 9 -5.11 12.37 4.45
C GLY A 9 -3.69 12.31 3.86
N LYS A 10 -2.87 11.29 4.16
CA LYS A 10 -1.56 11.08 3.52
C LYS A 10 -1.68 10.13 2.33
N ASP A 11 -0.88 10.36 1.29
CA ASP A 11 -0.76 9.46 0.14
C ASP A 11 -0.21 8.09 0.56
N LEU A 12 -0.60 7.03 -0.16
CA LEU A 12 -0.18 5.65 0.09
C LEU A 12 1.35 5.53 0.28
N LYS A 13 2.13 6.18 -0.59
CA LYS A 13 3.60 6.21 -0.50
C LYS A 13 4.10 6.78 0.83
N GLN A 14 3.50 7.86 1.31
CA GLN A 14 3.87 8.44 2.60
C GLN A 14 3.53 7.50 3.76
N ARG A 15 2.40 6.79 3.71
CA ARG A 15 2.04 5.80 4.74
C ARG A 15 3.05 4.65 4.76
N LEU A 16 3.40 4.14 3.59
CA LEU A 16 4.41 3.09 3.42
C LEU A 16 5.80 3.55 3.89
N THR A 17 6.17 4.78 3.58
CA THR A 17 7.46 5.35 4.00
C THR A 17 7.53 5.56 5.51
N LEU A 18 6.46 6.09 6.12
CA LEU A 18 6.37 6.27 7.57
C LEU A 18 6.35 4.93 8.32
N ALA A 19 5.75 3.90 7.73
CA ALA A 19 5.77 2.55 8.26
C ALA A 19 7.08 1.79 8.00
N GLY A 20 7.99 2.33 7.18
CA GLY A 20 9.23 1.64 6.77
C GLY A 20 9.01 0.48 5.79
N LEU A 21 7.81 0.36 5.20
CA LEU A 21 7.39 -0.73 4.31
C LEU A 21 7.44 -0.37 2.81
N ASP A 22 7.92 0.82 2.44
CA ASP A 22 8.00 1.26 1.03
C ASP A 22 8.85 0.32 0.18
N LYS A 23 10.00 -0.13 0.71
CA LYS A 23 10.90 -1.04 0.01
C LYS A 23 10.26 -2.41 -0.21
N ASP A 24 9.66 -2.98 0.83
CA ASP A 24 8.98 -4.28 0.76
C ASP A 24 7.77 -4.21 -0.17
N PHE A 25 7.04 -3.09 -0.17
CA PHE A 25 5.88 -2.91 -1.04
C PHE A 25 6.28 -2.73 -2.51
N LYS A 26 7.36 -1.99 -2.81
CA LYS A 26 7.93 -1.90 -4.16
C LYS A 26 8.38 -3.27 -4.64
N GLU A 27 9.11 -4.01 -3.82
CA GLU A 27 9.56 -5.36 -4.15
C GLU A 27 8.38 -6.30 -4.39
N ALA A 28 7.33 -6.23 -3.55
CA ALA A 28 6.11 -6.99 -3.76
C ALA A 28 5.39 -6.64 -5.06
N THR A 29 5.37 -5.35 -5.42
CA THR A 29 4.76 -4.87 -6.67
C THR A 29 5.53 -5.38 -7.89
N VAL A 30 6.87 -5.30 -7.86
CA VAL A 30 7.74 -5.83 -8.93
C VAL A 30 7.60 -7.34 -9.07
N ASN A 31 7.58 -8.07 -7.96
CA ASN A 31 7.42 -9.52 -7.94
C ASN A 31 5.96 -9.97 -8.13
N ARG A 32 5.02 -9.03 -8.29
CA ARG A 32 3.56 -9.29 -8.39
C ARG A 32 3.04 -10.17 -7.24
N ASN A 33 3.62 -10.01 -6.05
CA ASN A 33 3.28 -10.77 -4.86
C ASN A 33 2.08 -10.12 -4.16
N GLU A 34 0.88 -10.49 -4.60
CA GLU A 34 -0.37 -9.92 -4.12
C GLU A 34 -0.56 -10.11 -2.60
N ALA A 35 -0.14 -11.26 -2.07
CA ALA A 35 -0.29 -11.58 -0.65
C ALA A 35 0.53 -10.62 0.23
N LEU A 36 1.76 -10.30 -0.18
CA LEU A 36 2.61 -9.35 0.53
C LEU A 36 2.05 -7.92 0.41
N MET A 37 1.59 -7.52 -0.78
CA MET A 37 0.97 -6.21 -1.00
C MET A 37 -0.26 -5.99 -0.12
N VAL A 38 -1.18 -6.96 -0.07
CA VAL A 38 -2.38 -6.88 0.77
C VAL A 38 -2.01 -6.82 2.25
N SER A 39 -1.05 -7.63 2.68
CA SER A 39 -0.57 -7.65 4.07
C SER A 39 0.01 -6.29 4.47
N ILE A 40 0.86 -5.70 3.64
CA ILE A 40 1.46 -4.39 3.87
C ILE A 40 0.39 -3.28 3.88
N LEU A 41 -0.54 -3.29 2.93
CA LEU A 41 -1.65 -2.33 2.88
C LEU A 41 -2.51 -2.37 4.14
N CYS A 42 -2.79 -3.58 4.65
CA CYS A 42 -3.52 -3.74 5.91
C CYS A 42 -2.76 -3.16 7.11
N GLN A 43 -1.42 -3.23 7.11
CA GLN A 43 -0.59 -2.64 8.16
C GLN A 43 -0.61 -1.10 8.12
N VAL A 44 -0.74 -0.50 6.94
CA VAL A 44 -0.69 0.95 6.75
C VAL A 44 -2.07 1.63 6.68
N THR A 45 -3.09 1.08 7.34
CA THR A 45 -4.48 1.57 7.52
C THR A 45 -5.56 1.15 6.51
N TYR A 46 -5.29 0.26 5.56
CA TYR A 46 -6.37 -0.27 4.72
C TYR A 46 -7.13 -1.39 5.43
N THR A 47 -8.45 -1.47 5.21
CA THR A 47 -9.19 -2.70 5.55
C THR A 47 -8.81 -3.82 4.57
N GLN A 48 -9.05 -5.08 4.96
CA GLN A 48 -8.70 -6.22 4.12
C GLN A 48 -9.33 -6.16 2.71
N GLN A 49 -10.53 -5.60 2.60
CA GLN A 49 -11.22 -5.39 1.33
C GLN A 49 -10.55 -4.27 0.51
N GLN A 50 -10.33 -3.10 1.11
CA GLN A 50 -9.68 -1.98 0.41
C GLN A 50 -8.24 -2.32 -0.01
N ALA A 51 -7.52 -3.08 0.79
CA ALA A 51 -6.18 -3.56 0.47
C ALA A 51 -6.19 -4.48 -0.76
N ARG A 52 -7.17 -5.38 -0.87
CA ARG A 52 -7.35 -6.25 -2.06
C ARG A 52 -7.71 -5.45 -3.30
N ASP A 53 -8.66 -4.52 -3.21
CA ASP A 53 -9.05 -3.67 -4.34
C ASP A 53 -7.88 -2.79 -4.82
N THR A 54 -7.15 -2.19 -3.88
CA THR A 54 -5.95 -1.38 -4.19
C THR A 54 -4.86 -2.25 -4.82
N THR A 55 -4.61 -3.45 -4.28
CA THR A 55 -3.63 -4.39 -4.83
C THR A 55 -4.00 -4.78 -6.26
N LYS A 56 -5.27 -5.11 -6.53
CA LYS A 56 -5.73 -5.43 -7.90
C LYS A 56 -5.51 -4.28 -8.86
N ASN A 57 -5.87 -3.06 -8.48
CA ASN A 57 -5.64 -1.87 -9.31
C ASN A 57 -4.14 -1.63 -9.58
N LEU A 58 -3.29 -1.82 -8.57
CA LEU A 58 -1.84 -1.69 -8.70
C LEU A 58 -1.22 -2.82 -9.53
N LEU A 59 -1.81 -4.01 -9.56
CA LEU A 59 -1.32 -5.12 -10.39
C LEU A 59 -1.75 -5.01 -11.85
N LEU A 60 -2.85 -4.29 -12.11
CA LEU A 60 -3.26 -3.91 -13.45
C LEU A 60 -2.30 -2.87 -14.04
N ASP A 61 -1.88 -1.89 -13.23
CA ASP A 61 -0.88 -0.89 -13.64
C ASP A 61 0.18 -0.66 -12.52
N PRO A 62 1.21 -1.52 -12.43
CA PRO A 62 2.26 -1.37 -11.42
C PRO A 62 3.16 -0.17 -11.71
N SER A 63 3.21 0.26 -12.97
CA SER A 63 3.93 1.46 -13.43
C SER A 63 3.42 2.73 -12.77
N TYR A 64 2.13 2.83 -12.48
CA TYR A 64 1.53 3.97 -11.78
C TYR A 64 2.22 4.21 -10.44
N TYR A 65 2.39 3.16 -9.63
CA TYR A 65 3.07 3.26 -8.35
C TYR A 65 4.59 3.32 -8.49
N LEU A 66 5.21 2.55 -9.40
CA LEU A 66 6.67 2.52 -9.54
C LEU A 66 7.25 3.82 -10.14
N ASN A 67 6.54 4.49 -11.04
CA ASN A 67 7.00 5.74 -11.67
C ASN A 67 6.56 7.01 -10.93
N ASN A 68 5.47 6.97 -10.16
CA ASN A 68 5.03 8.10 -9.31
C ASN A 68 5.39 7.91 -7.82
N ALA A 69 6.17 6.87 -7.48
CA ALA A 69 6.74 6.71 -6.15
C ALA A 69 7.91 7.68 -5.95
#